data_AF-A0A9C5YWB7-F1
#
_entry.id   AF-A0A9C5YWB7-F1
#
_cell.length_a   1.000
_cell.length_b   1.000
_cell.length_c   1.000
_cell.angle_alpha   90.00
_cell.angle_beta   90.00
_cell.angle_gamma   90.00
#
_symmetry.space_group_name_H-M   'P 1'
#
loop_
_entity.id
_entity.type
_entity.pdbx_description
1 polymer ?
#
loop_
_entity_poly.entity_id
_entity_poly.type
_entity_poly.pdbx_seq_one_letter_code
_entity_poly.pdbx_strand_id
1 'polypeptide(L)'
;MNALLRLFVFFFDPLGIGRKVFVRPTVRFALKIYDKFKVKADEKVNTVRELILRLGLIAFAVVLIIWTAVFMYVAFYYAYMPPISHTRPVYMQFKTCIDTSTPCTFPHAHVSLTKKQQLLMVGQAYRVLINIDMPESPQNLDLGMFMVCAEVRDFESMLRGHSCRSAMLRYRSPLIRTISTWALSPLFVLGLKEEYQQVSVEIFPQYLEQHQHPITDVYVEIQSQKIEFYAVSLHIIADFAGIRYIMYNWPIFSAIIAISTNLFFILMIFLLSWYHWSDARWLRSLQLKYNGITATLQHSASKALLSSKSVSLQDEEELGFPDDDKSHISDIDEYNDKEEEKETFLGRKDISKESF
;
A
#
# COMPACT_ATOMS: atom_id res chain seq x y z
N MET A 1 -38.12 -24.05 51.87
CA MET A 1 -37.83 -23.49 53.22
C MET A 1 -38.57 -24.35 54.24
N ASN A 2 -37.81 -25.11 55.03
CA ASN A 2 -38.23 -26.35 55.70
C ASN A 2 -39.17 -26.15 56.90
N ALA A 3 -40.05 -27.12 57.16
CA ALA A 3 -41.10 -27.08 58.20
C ALA A 3 -40.58 -26.80 59.63
N LEU A 4 -39.36 -27.26 59.95
CA LEU A 4 -38.66 -26.97 61.21
C LEU A 4 -38.45 -25.47 61.48
N LEU A 5 -38.22 -24.68 60.42
CA LEU A 5 -37.93 -23.25 60.53
C LEU A 5 -39.21 -22.44 60.78
N ARG A 6 -40.38 -22.95 60.36
CA ARG A 6 -41.68 -22.35 60.70
C ARG A 6 -42.03 -22.56 62.18
N LEU A 7 -41.66 -23.71 62.73
CA LEU A 7 -41.98 -24.07 64.13
C LEU A 7 -41.16 -23.25 65.12
N PHE A 8 -39.87 -23.05 64.83
CA PHE A 8 -38.98 -22.18 65.63
C PHE A 8 -39.42 -20.71 65.64
N VAL A 9 -39.90 -20.20 64.51
CA VAL A 9 -40.36 -18.81 64.37
C VAL A 9 -41.69 -18.57 65.10
N PHE A 10 -42.55 -19.57 65.17
CA PHE A 10 -43.82 -19.49 65.88
C PHE A 10 -43.63 -19.46 67.41
N PHE A 11 -42.58 -20.11 67.91
CA PHE A 11 -42.25 -20.14 69.34
C PHE A 11 -41.76 -18.78 69.87
N PHE A 12 -41.11 -17.98 69.02
CA PHE A 12 -40.56 -16.67 69.41
C PHE A 12 -41.51 -15.47 69.20
N ASP A 13 -42.63 -15.62 68.48
CA ASP A 13 -43.60 -14.53 68.24
C ASP A 13 -45.03 -15.08 67.96
N PRO A 14 -45.82 -15.44 69.01
CA PRO A 14 -47.12 -16.11 68.85
C PRO A 14 -48.25 -15.20 68.32
N LEU A 15 -48.07 -13.88 68.34
CA LEU A 15 -49.07 -12.88 67.90
C LEU A 15 -48.72 -12.20 66.57
N GLY A 16 -47.54 -12.47 65.99
CA GLY A 16 -47.11 -11.94 64.68
C GLY A 16 -47.02 -10.41 64.57
N ILE A 17 -47.16 -9.71 65.70
CA ILE A 17 -47.15 -8.25 65.82
C ILE A 17 -45.74 -7.70 65.63
N GLY A 18 -44.71 -8.35 66.17
CA GLY A 18 -43.31 -7.95 65.98
C GLY A 18 -42.88 -8.04 64.51
N ARG A 19 -43.29 -9.11 63.83
CA ARG A 19 -43.02 -9.30 62.39
C ARG A 19 -43.71 -8.28 61.48
N LYS A 20 -44.95 -7.87 61.79
CA LYS A 20 -45.70 -6.89 60.98
C LYS A 20 -45.24 -5.45 61.22
N VAL A 21 -44.97 -5.08 62.47
CA VAL A 21 -44.67 -3.70 62.87
C VAL A 21 -43.20 -3.35 62.64
N PHE A 22 -42.27 -4.27 62.91
CA PHE A 22 -40.84 -3.95 62.87
C PHE A 22 -40.10 -4.57 61.68
N VAL A 23 -40.31 -5.88 61.43
CA VAL A 23 -39.53 -6.63 60.43
C VAL A 23 -39.91 -6.29 58.99
N ARG A 24 -41.21 -6.22 58.66
CA ARG A 24 -41.66 -5.89 57.30
C ARG A 24 -41.27 -4.48 56.82
N PRO A 25 -41.35 -3.40 57.62
CA PRO A 25 -40.89 -2.09 57.18
C PRO A 25 -39.36 -1.98 57.09
N THR A 26 -38.60 -2.58 58.01
CA THR A 26 -37.11 -2.60 57.91
C THR A 26 -36.62 -3.38 56.69
N VAL A 27 -37.20 -4.54 56.39
CA VAL A 27 -36.86 -5.30 55.16
C VAL A 27 -37.20 -4.51 53.90
N ARG A 28 -38.35 -3.84 53.85
CA ARG A 28 -38.72 -2.98 52.70
C ARG A 28 -37.82 -1.75 52.56
N PHE A 29 -37.37 -1.18 53.68
CA PHE A 29 -36.44 -0.05 53.68
C PHE A 29 -35.04 -0.48 53.22
N ALA A 30 -34.55 -1.63 53.70
CA ALA A 30 -33.29 -2.23 53.27
C ALA A 30 -33.29 -2.59 51.77
N LEU A 31 -34.40 -3.17 51.26
CA LEU A 31 -34.56 -3.44 49.83
C LEU A 31 -34.58 -2.16 49.00
N LYS A 32 -35.29 -1.10 49.45
CA LYS A 32 -35.26 0.21 48.77
C LYS A 32 -33.86 0.84 48.70
N ILE A 33 -33.06 0.67 49.74
CA ILE A 33 -31.67 1.15 49.78
C ILE A 33 -30.82 0.33 48.81
N TYR A 34 -30.93 -1.00 48.85
CA TYR A 34 -30.25 -1.91 47.95
C TYR A 34 -30.58 -1.59 46.48
N ASP A 35 -31.86 -1.42 46.15
CA ASP A 35 -32.29 -1.08 44.79
C ASP A 35 -31.76 0.28 44.34
N LYS A 36 -31.72 1.30 45.22
CA LYS A 36 -31.11 2.60 44.90
C LYS A 36 -29.61 2.49 44.61
N PHE A 37 -28.88 1.67 45.35
CA PHE A 37 -27.45 1.46 45.11
C PHE A 37 -27.21 0.64 43.84
N LYS A 38 -28.03 -0.38 43.59
CA LYS A 38 -27.98 -1.21 42.38
C LYS A 38 -28.26 -0.41 41.12
N VAL A 39 -29.32 0.40 41.11
CA VAL A 39 -29.66 1.25 39.95
C VAL A 39 -28.55 2.27 39.67
N LYS A 40 -27.96 2.91 40.70
CA LYS A 40 -26.81 3.82 40.52
C LYS A 40 -25.55 3.08 40.03
N ALA A 41 -25.34 1.84 40.45
CA ALA A 41 -24.23 1.02 39.99
C ALA A 41 -24.42 0.62 38.52
N ASP A 42 -25.61 0.11 38.16
CA ASP A 42 -25.95 -0.30 36.80
C ASP A 42 -25.92 0.90 35.83
N GLU A 43 -26.42 2.06 36.24
CA GLU A 43 -26.35 3.30 35.46
C GLU A 43 -24.90 3.69 35.15
N LYS A 44 -24.03 3.73 36.18
CA LYS A 44 -22.60 4.04 35.99
C LYS A 44 -21.87 2.99 35.16
N VAL A 45 -22.16 1.71 35.37
CA VAL A 45 -21.54 0.60 34.61
C VAL A 45 -21.92 0.69 33.13
N ASN A 46 -23.17 1.02 32.82
CA ASN A 46 -23.63 1.19 31.44
C ASN A 46 -22.96 2.40 30.77
N THR A 47 -22.83 3.53 31.47
CA THR A 47 -22.12 4.71 30.93
C THR A 47 -20.64 4.40 30.70
N VAL A 48 -19.98 3.72 31.64
CA VAL A 48 -18.57 3.33 31.50
C VAL A 48 -18.37 2.35 30.34
N ARG A 49 -19.26 1.36 30.19
CA ARG A 49 -19.23 0.42 29.07
C ARG A 49 -19.40 1.12 27.73
N GLU A 50 -20.31 2.07 27.63
CA GLU A 50 -20.51 2.87 26.42
C GLU A 50 -19.28 3.72 26.07
N LEU A 51 -18.66 4.35 27.08
CA LEU A 51 -17.43 5.13 26.90
C LEU A 51 -16.26 4.26 26.44
N ILE A 52 -16.07 3.09 27.04
CA ILE A 52 -15.01 2.14 26.66
C ILE A 52 -15.22 1.66 25.23
N LEU A 53 -16.45 1.30 24.85
CA LEU A 53 -16.75 0.85 23.49
C LEU A 53 -16.53 1.97 22.46
N ARG A 54 -16.94 3.21 22.75
CA ARG A 54 -16.69 4.37 21.88
C ARG A 54 -15.20 4.66 21.74
N LEU A 55 -14.47 4.70 22.86
CA LEU A 55 -13.03 4.96 22.84
C LEU A 55 -12.28 3.84 22.11
N GLY A 56 -12.69 2.59 22.32
CA GLY A 56 -12.15 1.43 21.62
C GLY A 56 -12.39 1.48 20.11
N LEU A 57 -13.60 1.88 19.69
CA LEU A 57 -13.93 2.03 18.26
C LEU A 57 -13.11 3.16 17.61
N ILE A 58 -12.95 4.30 18.30
CA ILE A 58 -12.10 5.41 17.82
C ILE A 58 -10.65 4.97 17.73
N ALA A 59 -10.11 4.29 18.75
CA ALA A 59 -8.74 3.79 18.74
C ALA A 59 -8.51 2.79 17.60
N PHE A 60 -9.45 1.88 17.37
CA PHE A 60 -9.40 0.93 16.26
C PHE A 60 -9.42 1.66 14.90
N ALA A 61 -10.29 2.66 14.74
CA ALA A 61 -10.35 3.48 13.52
C ALA A 61 -9.02 4.23 13.27
N VAL A 62 -8.42 4.81 14.31
CA VAL A 62 -7.11 5.49 14.20
C VAL A 62 -6.01 4.51 13.78
N VAL A 63 -5.97 3.31 14.36
CA VAL A 63 -5.00 2.27 13.97
C VAL A 63 -5.19 1.87 12.51
N LEU A 64 -6.44 1.69 12.05
CA LEU A 64 -6.72 1.39 10.65
C LEU A 64 -6.28 2.52 9.72
N ILE A 65 -6.49 3.78 10.10
CA ILE A 65 -6.06 4.95 9.31
C ILE A 65 -4.54 5.01 9.18
N ILE A 66 -3.81 4.77 10.28
CA ILE A 66 -2.34 4.74 10.23
C ILE A 66 -1.87 3.57 9.35
N TRP A 67 -2.49 2.40 9.50
CA TRP A 67 -2.14 1.23 8.72
C TRP A 67 -2.38 1.43 7.23
N THR A 68 -3.51 2.03 6.83
CA THR A 68 -3.79 2.34 5.42
C THR A 68 -2.84 3.39 4.86
N ALA A 69 -2.46 4.42 5.63
CA ALA A 69 -1.49 5.41 5.20
C ALA A 69 -0.10 4.80 4.93
N VAL A 70 0.37 3.92 5.81
CA VAL A 70 1.64 3.19 5.63
C VAL A 70 1.54 2.23 4.46
N PHE A 71 0.47 1.45 4.36
CA PHE A 71 0.25 0.51 3.27
C PHE A 71 0.26 1.22 1.90
N MET A 72 -0.40 2.38 1.80
CA MET A 72 -0.42 3.18 0.58
C MET A 72 0.98 3.67 0.17
N TYR A 73 1.80 4.11 1.14
CA TYR A 73 3.20 4.48 0.87
C TYR A 73 4.01 3.28 0.39
N VAL A 74 3.89 2.12 1.06
CA VAL A 74 4.61 0.90 0.67
C VAL A 74 4.21 0.46 -0.74
N ALA A 75 2.92 0.47 -1.05
CA ALA A 75 2.41 0.15 -2.38
C ALA A 75 2.97 1.12 -3.45
N PHE A 76 2.97 2.43 -3.16
CA PHE A 76 3.58 3.43 -4.03
C PHE A 76 5.07 3.21 -4.23
N TYR A 77 5.82 2.93 -3.15
CA TYR A 77 7.26 2.69 -3.19
C TYR A 77 7.58 1.52 -4.14
N TYR A 78 6.90 0.38 -3.98
CA TYR A 78 7.14 -0.80 -4.82
C TYR A 78 6.63 -0.66 -6.25
N ALA A 79 5.55 0.10 -6.49
CA ALA A 79 5.06 0.36 -7.83
C ALA A 79 5.94 1.35 -8.60
N TYR A 80 6.52 2.33 -7.90
CA TYR A 80 7.25 3.43 -8.53
C TYR A 80 8.77 3.23 -8.60
N MET A 81 9.37 2.51 -7.65
CA MET A 81 10.81 2.27 -7.56
C MET A 81 11.22 0.98 -8.27
N PRO A 82 12.01 1.05 -9.36
CA PRO A 82 12.56 -0.14 -9.98
C PRO A 82 13.69 -0.74 -9.12
N PRO A 83 14.10 -2.00 -9.41
CA PRO A 83 15.30 -2.57 -8.82
C PRO A 83 16.54 -1.67 -9.04
N ILE A 84 17.30 -1.46 -7.96
CA ILE A 84 18.38 -0.46 -7.90
C ILE A 84 19.63 -0.88 -8.68
N SER A 85 19.98 -2.16 -8.65
CA SER A 85 21.15 -2.67 -9.34
C SER A 85 20.98 -4.13 -9.78
N HIS A 86 21.53 -4.46 -10.95
CA HIS A 86 21.62 -5.81 -11.46
C HIS A 86 23.08 -6.17 -11.67
N THR A 87 23.53 -7.25 -11.06
CA THR A 87 24.89 -7.77 -11.21
C THR A 87 24.86 -9.11 -11.94
N ARG A 88 25.67 -9.25 -12.98
CA ARG A 88 25.81 -10.49 -13.74
C ARG A 88 27.28 -10.84 -13.92
N PRO A 89 27.69 -12.09 -13.67
CA PRO A 89 29.04 -12.52 -13.99
C PRO A 89 29.22 -12.56 -15.51
N VAL A 90 30.40 -12.15 -15.97
CA VAL A 90 30.80 -12.13 -17.37
C VAL A 90 31.87 -13.20 -17.54
N TYR A 91 31.47 -14.33 -18.11
CA TYR A 91 32.40 -15.40 -18.45
C TYR A 91 33.06 -15.03 -19.77
N MET A 92 34.36 -14.71 -19.74
CA MET A 92 35.13 -14.39 -20.94
C MET A 92 35.56 -15.67 -21.66
N GLN A 93 35.45 -15.67 -22.98
CA GLN A 93 35.98 -16.69 -23.87
C GLN A 93 37.09 -16.08 -24.73
N PHE A 94 38.10 -16.88 -25.06
CA PHE A 94 39.13 -16.54 -26.03
C PHE A 94 39.49 -17.78 -26.84
N LYS A 95 39.93 -17.58 -28.08
CA LYS A 95 40.50 -18.65 -28.90
C LYS A 95 42.01 -18.62 -28.76
N THR A 96 42.60 -19.77 -28.45
CA THR A 96 44.05 -19.97 -28.42
C THR A 96 44.60 -20.05 -29.85
N CYS A 97 45.81 -19.53 -30.07
CA CYS A 97 46.51 -19.76 -31.33
C CYS A 97 46.89 -21.24 -31.47
N ILE A 98 47.03 -21.72 -32.72
CA ILE A 98 47.44 -23.11 -33.00
C ILE A 98 48.92 -23.31 -32.65
N ASP A 99 49.75 -22.29 -32.87
CA ASP A 99 51.21 -22.38 -32.73
C ASP A 99 51.73 -21.97 -31.34
N THR A 100 50.95 -21.19 -30.61
CA THR A 100 51.30 -20.68 -29.27
C THR A 100 50.09 -20.79 -28.35
N SER A 101 50.30 -21.25 -27.10
CA SER A 101 49.24 -21.30 -26.07
C SER A 101 48.77 -19.91 -25.60
N THR A 102 49.06 -18.86 -26.37
CA THR A 102 48.63 -17.49 -26.13
C THR A 102 47.24 -17.23 -26.73
N PRO A 103 46.46 -16.30 -26.18
CA PRO A 103 45.17 -15.92 -26.76
C PRO A 103 45.39 -15.21 -28.10
N CYS A 104 44.78 -15.74 -29.16
CA CYS A 104 44.82 -15.20 -30.51
C CYS A 104 43.77 -14.09 -30.71
N THR A 105 42.60 -14.30 -30.13
CA THR A 105 41.51 -13.32 -30.13
C THR A 105 41.52 -12.54 -28.83
N PHE A 106 40.97 -11.33 -28.86
CA PHE A 106 40.63 -10.63 -27.64
C PHE A 106 39.61 -11.44 -26.82
N PRO A 107 39.74 -11.45 -25.48
CA PRO A 107 38.74 -12.06 -24.61
C PRO A 107 37.42 -11.32 -24.79
N HIS A 108 36.38 -12.09 -25.11
CA HIS A 108 35.04 -11.60 -25.38
C HIS A 108 34.00 -12.47 -24.69
N ALA A 109 32.84 -11.91 -24.39
CA ALA A 109 31.76 -12.60 -23.72
C ALA A 109 30.40 -12.07 -24.18
N HIS A 110 29.42 -12.97 -24.28
CA HIS A 110 28.01 -12.62 -24.39
C HIS A 110 27.33 -12.79 -23.03
N VAL A 111 26.70 -11.73 -22.54
CA VAL A 111 26.02 -11.70 -21.24
C VAL A 111 24.52 -11.56 -21.47
N SER A 112 23.82 -12.71 -21.47
CA SER A 112 22.37 -12.72 -21.58
C SER A 112 21.73 -12.18 -20.29
N LEU A 113 21.09 -11.01 -20.35
CA LEU A 113 20.39 -10.38 -19.22
C LEU A 113 19.06 -11.07 -18.92
N THR A 114 18.32 -11.41 -19.98
CA THR A 114 16.97 -11.98 -19.93
C THR A 114 16.62 -12.64 -21.27
N LYS A 115 15.82 -13.71 -21.24
CA LYS A 115 15.35 -14.39 -22.46
C LYS A 115 13.99 -13.90 -22.94
N LYS A 116 13.15 -13.33 -22.06
CA LYS A 116 11.72 -13.02 -22.38
C LYS A 116 11.09 -11.88 -21.59
N GLN A 117 11.67 -11.44 -20.47
CA GLN A 117 11.09 -10.37 -19.63
C GLN A 117 11.96 -9.13 -19.68
N GLN A 118 11.34 -7.96 -19.79
CA GLN A 118 12.06 -6.69 -19.71
C GLN A 118 12.66 -6.52 -18.31
N LEU A 119 13.99 -6.56 -18.21
CA LEU A 119 14.71 -6.46 -16.93
C LEU A 119 14.81 -5.01 -16.44
N LEU A 120 14.99 -4.07 -17.38
CA LEU A 120 15.21 -2.66 -17.12
C LEU A 120 13.93 -1.86 -17.36
N MET A 121 13.62 -0.88 -16.52
CA MET A 121 12.41 -0.06 -16.66
C MET A 121 12.54 0.92 -17.83
N VAL A 122 11.55 0.99 -18.73
CA VAL A 122 11.53 1.96 -19.86
C VAL A 122 11.65 3.39 -19.34
N GLY A 123 12.47 4.21 -20.00
CA GLY A 123 12.59 5.64 -19.73
C GLY A 123 13.38 6.00 -18.46
N GLN A 124 13.88 5.00 -17.73
CA GLN A 124 14.82 5.21 -16.64
C GLN A 124 16.25 5.21 -17.19
N ALA A 125 17.07 6.16 -16.71
CA ALA A 125 18.50 6.20 -16.99
C ALA A 125 19.24 5.14 -16.17
N TYR A 126 20.14 4.41 -16.82
CA TYR A 126 21.00 3.42 -16.22
C TYR A 126 22.47 3.70 -16.54
N ARG A 127 23.33 3.47 -15.56
CA ARG A 127 24.78 3.39 -15.71
C ARG A 127 25.19 1.95 -15.88
N VAL A 128 25.96 1.67 -16.92
CA VAL A 128 26.50 0.34 -17.19
C VAL A 128 27.99 0.34 -16.87
N LEU A 129 28.36 -0.38 -15.83
CA LEU A 129 29.72 -0.53 -15.36
C LEU A 129 30.20 -1.96 -15.57
N ILE A 130 31.47 -2.10 -15.94
CA ILE A 130 32.16 -3.37 -16.03
C ILE A 130 33.25 -3.36 -14.98
N ASN A 131 33.16 -4.27 -14.03
CA ASN A 131 34.15 -4.47 -13.00
C ASN A 131 35.05 -5.63 -13.41
N ILE A 132 36.35 -5.39 -13.44
CA ILE A 132 37.37 -6.37 -13.82
C ILE A 132 38.25 -6.59 -12.59
N ASP A 133 38.29 -7.82 -12.08
CA ASP A 133 39.13 -8.21 -10.96
C ASP A 133 40.46 -8.74 -11.51
N MET A 134 41.54 -7.97 -11.32
CA MET A 134 42.86 -8.25 -11.88
C MET A 134 43.92 -8.44 -10.79
N PRO A 135 44.82 -9.43 -10.89
CA PRO A 135 45.99 -9.51 -10.02
C PRO A 135 47.02 -8.40 -10.33
N GLU A 136 47.83 -8.06 -9.33
CA GLU A 136 49.01 -7.20 -9.50
C GLU A 136 50.21 -7.99 -10.10
N SER A 137 50.00 -8.72 -11.20
CA SER A 137 51.06 -9.48 -11.88
C SER A 137 51.99 -8.56 -12.68
N PRO A 138 53.28 -8.93 -12.90
CA PRO A 138 54.20 -8.15 -13.73
C PRO A 138 53.63 -7.83 -15.12
N GLN A 139 52.96 -8.79 -15.74
CA GLN A 139 52.29 -8.67 -17.03
C GLN A 139 51.22 -7.57 -17.02
N ASN A 140 50.38 -7.53 -15.98
CA ASN A 140 49.34 -6.52 -15.83
C ASN A 140 49.90 -5.13 -15.48
N LEU A 141 50.99 -5.08 -14.73
CA LEU A 141 51.65 -3.82 -14.37
C LEU A 141 52.31 -3.16 -15.58
N ASP A 142 52.90 -3.96 -16.46
CA ASP A 142 53.54 -3.49 -17.69
C ASP A 142 52.55 -3.26 -18.84
N LEU A 143 51.30 -3.70 -18.71
CA LEU A 143 50.27 -3.59 -19.75
C LEU A 143 49.92 -2.13 -20.09
N GLY A 144 49.90 -1.25 -19.09
CA GLY A 144 49.50 0.15 -19.25
C GLY A 144 47.99 0.32 -19.50
N MET A 145 47.63 1.23 -20.41
CA MET A 145 46.23 1.49 -20.77
C MET A 145 45.72 0.42 -21.73
N PHE A 146 44.52 -0.08 -21.48
CA PHE A 146 43.79 -1.01 -22.36
C PHE A 146 42.37 -0.49 -22.62
N MET A 147 41.76 -0.96 -23.71
CA MET A 147 40.40 -0.58 -24.07
C MET A 147 39.42 -1.70 -23.69
N VAL A 148 38.26 -1.32 -23.16
CA VAL A 148 37.12 -2.20 -22.89
C VAL A 148 35.95 -1.69 -23.71
N CYS A 149 35.40 -2.54 -24.56
CA CYS A 149 34.23 -2.21 -25.37
C CYS A 149 33.04 -3.05 -24.94
N ALA A 150 31.85 -2.45 -24.98
CA ALA A 150 30.61 -3.17 -24.83
C ALA A 150 29.61 -2.78 -25.91
N GLU A 151 28.89 -3.78 -26.38
CA GLU A 151 27.81 -3.71 -27.33
C GLU A 151 26.53 -4.19 -26.69
N VAL A 152 25.47 -3.40 -26.85
CA VAL A 152 24.14 -3.69 -26.35
C VAL A 152 23.31 -4.20 -27.52
N ARG A 153 22.74 -5.39 -27.37
CA ARG A 153 21.96 -6.08 -28.41
C ARG A 153 20.53 -6.35 -27.94
N ASP A 154 19.59 -6.17 -28.84
CA ASP A 154 18.18 -6.48 -28.61
C ASP A 154 17.89 -7.98 -28.77
N PHE A 155 16.61 -8.37 -28.67
CA PHE A 155 16.21 -9.77 -28.83
C PHE A 155 16.42 -10.32 -30.26
N GLU A 156 16.47 -9.43 -31.26
CA GLU A 156 16.75 -9.78 -32.66
C GLU A 156 18.26 -9.80 -32.95
N SER A 157 19.09 -9.69 -31.91
CA SER A 157 20.55 -9.59 -31.97
C SER A 157 21.09 -8.36 -32.72
N MET A 158 20.24 -7.37 -32.96
CA MET A 158 20.62 -6.11 -33.61
C MET A 158 21.36 -5.21 -32.62
N LEU A 159 22.44 -4.58 -33.10
CA LEU A 159 23.23 -3.64 -32.33
C LEU A 159 22.43 -2.36 -32.06
N ARG A 160 22.24 -2.01 -30.78
CA ARG A 160 21.54 -0.79 -30.35
C ARG A 160 22.46 0.26 -29.76
N GLY A 161 23.55 -0.16 -29.14
CA GLY A 161 24.56 0.74 -28.62
C GLY A 161 25.93 0.08 -28.64
N HIS A 162 26.95 0.85 -28.95
CA HIS A 162 28.35 0.43 -28.90
C HIS A 162 29.15 1.53 -28.21
N SER A 163 29.97 1.18 -27.23
CA SER A 163 30.86 2.12 -26.57
C SER A 163 32.15 1.44 -26.14
N CYS A 164 33.26 2.15 -26.34
CA CYS A 164 34.60 1.74 -25.94
C CYS A 164 35.18 2.75 -24.96
N ARG A 165 35.77 2.28 -23.87
CA ARG A 165 36.39 3.09 -22.83
C ARG A 165 37.79 2.60 -22.52
N SER A 166 38.71 3.54 -22.29
CA SER A 166 40.02 3.20 -21.79
C SER A 166 39.97 2.93 -20.29
N ALA A 167 40.77 1.97 -19.86
CA ALA A 167 40.97 1.61 -18.47
C ALA A 167 42.46 1.34 -18.22
N MET A 168 42.86 1.45 -16.97
CA MET A 168 44.24 1.21 -16.55
C MET A 168 44.22 0.66 -15.13
N LEU A 169 45.12 -0.28 -14.85
CA LEU A 169 45.40 -0.71 -13.48
C LEU A 169 45.87 0.50 -12.65
N ARG A 170 45.50 0.60 -11.37
CA ARG A 170 45.90 1.78 -10.58
C ARG A 170 47.38 1.66 -10.27
N TYR A 171 48.16 2.53 -10.90
CA TYR A 171 49.59 2.55 -10.66
C TYR A 171 49.93 2.81 -9.18
N ARG A 172 50.82 1.98 -8.65
CA ARG A 172 51.45 2.12 -7.34
C ARG A 172 52.96 1.97 -7.53
N SER A 173 53.73 2.80 -6.83
CA SER A 173 55.19 2.68 -6.87
C SER A 173 55.65 1.34 -6.25
N PRO A 174 56.77 0.77 -6.70
CA PRO A 174 57.28 -0.48 -6.13
C PRO A 174 57.55 -0.34 -4.61
N LEU A 175 57.96 0.85 -4.16
CA LEU A 175 58.18 1.14 -2.73
C LEU A 175 56.88 1.11 -1.92
N ILE A 176 55.79 1.72 -2.41
CA ILE A 176 54.53 1.67 -1.65
C ILE A 176 53.96 0.26 -1.63
N ARG A 177 54.15 -0.51 -2.71
CA ARG A 177 53.74 -1.91 -2.76
C ARG A 177 54.47 -2.72 -1.70
N THR A 178 55.81 -2.65 -1.62
CA THR A 178 56.57 -3.37 -0.59
C THR A 178 56.16 -2.96 0.81
N ILE A 179 56.03 -1.66 1.09
CA ILE A 179 55.57 -1.18 2.40
C ILE A 179 54.19 -1.75 2.73
N SER A 180 53.26 -1.75 1.77
CA SER A 180 51.91 -2.27 1.98
C SER A 180 51.88 -3.79 2.18
N THR A 181 52.68 -4.55 1.43
CA THR A 181 52.81 -6.00 1.58
C THR A 181 53.43 -6.36 2.94
N TRP A 182 54.44 -5.61 3.39
CA TRP A 182 55.03 -5.81 4.72
C TRP A 182 54.05 -5.46 5.84
N ALA A 183 53.42 -4.28 5.78
CA ALA A 183 52.49 -3.81 6.80
C ALA A 183 51.24 -4.71 6.93
N LEU A 184 50.76 -5.25 5.81
CA LEU A 184 49.59 -6.13 5.77
C LEU A 184 49.96 -7.62 5.66
N SER A 185 51.23 -7.98 5.83
CA SER A 185 51.71 -9.37 5.70
C SER A 185 50.94 -10.38 6.54
N PRO A 186 50.52 -10.11 7.80
CA PRO A 186 49.75 -11.08 8.57
C PRO A 186 48.39 -11.37 7.93
N LEU A 187 47.75 -10.35 7.34
CA LEU A 187 46.45 -10.49 6.69
C LEU A 187 46.56 -11.34 5.41
N PHE A 188 47.62 -11.16 4.63
CA PHE A 188 47.88 -11.94 3.42
C PHE A 188 48.20 -13.41 3.73
N VAL A 189 49.06 -13.66 4.72
CA VAL A 189 49.44 -15.04 5.12
C VAL A 189 48.26 -15.81 5.71
N LEU A 190 47.40 -15.13 6.47
CA LEU A 190 46.17 -15.72 7.00
C LEU A 190 45.05 -15.86 5.94
N GLY A 191 45.25 -15.36 4.71
CA GLY A 191 44.24 -15.39 3.66
C GLY A 191 43.02 -14.51 3.94
N LEU A 192 43.15 -13.52 4.83
CA LEU A 192 42.08 -12.54 5.13
C LEU A 192 42.01 -11.43 4.08
N LYS A 193 43.06 -11.30 3.28
CA LYS A 193 43.17 -10.35 2.19
C LYS A 193 43.94 -10.98 1.05
N GLU A 194 43.50 -10.78 -0.18
CA GLU A 194 44.19 -11.21 -1.40
C GLU A 194 44.78 -10.03 -2.18
N GLU A 195 45.82 -10.31 -2.98
CA GLU A 195 46.48 -9.32 -3.85
C GLU A 195 45.80 -9.25 -5.22
N TYR A 196 44.64 -8.60 -5.27
CA TYR A 196 43.98 -8.22 -6.51
C TYR A 196 43.44 -6.80 -6.42
N GLN A 197 43.18 -6.22 -7.59
CA GLN A 197 42.59 -4.91 -7.73
C GLN A 197 41.36 -5.01 -8.62
N GLN A 198 40.24 -4.45 -8.13
CA GLN A 198 39.04 -4.26 -8.93
C GLN A 198 39.13 -2.94 -9.69
N VAL A 199 39.01 -3.01 -11.02
CA VAL A 199 38.96 -1.84 -11.91
C VAL A 199 37.55 -1.71 -12.47
N SER A 200 36.86 -0.65 -12.05
CA SER A 200 35.51 -0.33 -12.51
C SER A 200 35.57 0.62 -13.70
N VAL A 201 35.02 0.19 -14.83
CA VAL A 201 34.97 0.96 -16.07
C VAL A 201 33.52 1.28 -16.39
N GLU A 202 33.18 2.57 -16.43
CA GLU A 202 31.85 3.03 -16.79
C GLU A 202 31.71 3.13 -18.31
N ILE A 203 31.00 2.19 -18.92
CA ILE A 203 30.86 2.10 -20.37
C ILE A 203 29.82 3.11 -20.86
N PHE A 204 28.60 2.97 -20.36
CA PHE A 204 27.49 3.88 -20.66
C PHE A 204 27.11 4.68 -19.41
N PRO A 205 27.29 6.01 -19.41
CA PRO A 205 26.93 6.84 -18.27
C PRO A 205 25.42 7.11 -18.18
N GLN A 206 24.72 7.14 -19.32
CA GLN A 206 23.29 7.35 -19.34
C GLN A 206 22.67 6.53 -20.46
N TYR A 207 22.43 5.25 -20.16
CA TYR A 207 21.73 4.35 -21.05
C TYR A 207 20.21 4.42 -20.78
N LEU A 208 19.41 4.62 -21.83
CA LEU A 208 17.95 4.71 -21.74
C LEU A 208 17.31 3.50 -22.41
N GLU A 209 16.54 2.73 -21.65
CA GLU A 209 15.79 1.58 -22.16
C GLU A 209 14.58 2.04 -22.99
N GLN A 210 14.46 1.50 -24.21
CA GLN A 210 13.33 1.75 -25.11
C GLN A 210 12.31 0.62 -25.03
N HIS A 211 11.02 0.92 -25.22
CA HIS A 211 9.96 -0.09 -25.13
C HIS A 211 9.93 -1.04 -26.33
N GLN A 212 10.22 -0.53 -27.52
CA GLN A 212 10.10 -1.27 -28.78
C GLN A 212 11.16 -2.37 -28.91
N HIS A 213 12.35 -2.16 -28.36
CA HIS A 213 13.49 -3.07 -28.48
C HIS A 213 14.23 -3.17 -27.14
N PRO A 214 13.79 -4.06 -26.24
CA PRO A 214 14.47 -4.24 -24.96
C PRO A 214 15.82 -4.93 -25.13
N ILE A 215 16.78 -4.61 -24.26
CA ILE A 215 18.09 -5.29 -24.24
C ILE A 215 17.92 -6.73 -23.79
N THR A 216 18.55 -7.65 -24.51
CA THR A 216 18.62 -9.05 -24.09
C THR A 216 20.04 -9.54 -23.85
N ASP A 217 21.01 -9.02 -24.61
CA ASP A 217 22.39 -9.45 -24.57
C ASP A 217 23.34 -8.24 -24.55
N VAL A 218 24.41 -8.38 -23.77
CA VAL A 218 25.52 -7.42 -23.75
C VAL A 218 26.77 -8.17 -24.14
N TYR A 219 27.32 -7.83 -25.31
CA TYR A 219 28.61 -8.34 -25.74
C TYR A 219 29.71 -7.45 -25.16
N VAL A 220 30.65 -8.03 -24.43
CA VAL A 220 31.77 -7.33 -23.84
C VAL A 220 33.05 -7.87 -24.45
N GLU A 221 33.97 -6.99 -24.83
CA GLU A 221 35.31 -7.35 -25.26
C GLU A 221 36.36 -6.49 -24.54
N ILE A 222 37.49 -7.11 -24.19
CA ILE A 222 38.65 -6.39 -23.67
C ILE A 222 39.76 -6.46 -24.72
N GLN A 223 40.16 -5.32 -25.26
CA GLN A 223 41.12 -5.22 -26.35
C GLN A 223 42.56 -5.31 -25.83
N SER A 224 42.90 -6.45 -25.22
CA SER A 224 44.25 -6.82 -24.82
C SER A 224 44.39 -8.33 -24.79
N GLN A 225 45.49 -8.84 -25.36
CA GLN A 225 45.82 -10.27 -25.34
C GLN A 225 46.69 -10.65 -24.13
N LYS A 226 47.38 -9.68 -23.52
CA LYS A 226 48.33 -9.92 -22.42
C LYS A 226 47.72 -9.67 -21.04
N ILE A 227 46.44 -9.33 -21.00
CA ILE A 227 45.72 -9.03 -19.76
C ILE A 227 45.41 -10.33 -19.00
N GLU A 228 45.69 -10.32 -17.71
CA GLU A 228 45.36 -11.39 -16.78
C GLU A 228 44.27 -10.91 -15.83
N PHE A 229 43.18 -11.64 -15.70
CA PHE A 229 42.07 -11.29 -14.79
C PHE A 229 41.45 -12.57 -14.22
N TYR A 230 40.87 -12.47 -13.03
CA TYR A 230 40.18 -13.58 -12.37
C TYR A 230 38.71 -13.65 -12.78
N ALA A 231 38.04 -12.51 -12.72
CA ALA A 231 36.61 -12.42 -12.99
C ALA A 231 36.28 -11.06 -13.59
N VAL A 232 35.21 -11.05 -14.39
CA VAL A 232 34.58 -9.84 -14.88
C VAL A 232 33.12 -9.87 -14.48
N SER A 233 32.58 -8.76 -14.01
CA SER A 233 31.17 -8.62 -13.68
C SER A 233 30.58 -7.38 -14.33
N LEU A 234 29.36 -7.54 -14.86
CA LEU A 234 28.55 -6.48 -15.41
C LEU A 234 27.62 -5.96 -14.32
N HIS A 235 27.71 -4.66 -14.04
CA HIS A 235 26.90 -3.95 -13.07
C HIS A 235 26.04 -2.91 -13.79
N ILE A 236 24.73 -3.09 -13.78
CA ILE A 236 23.78 -2.12 -14.31
C ILE A 236 23.12 -1.44 -13.12
N ILE A 237 23.38 -0.15 -12.94
CA ILE A 237 22.93 0.64 -11.79
C ILE A 237 21.92 1.69 -12.29
N ALA A 238 20.79 1.81 -11.61
CA ALA A 238 19.80 2.83 -11.95
C ALA A 238 20.24 4.22 -11.47
N ASP A 239 20.23 5.20 -12.37
CA ASP A 239 20.48 6.61 -12.05
C ASP A 239 19.16 7.32 -11.76
N PHE A 240 18.83 7.44 -10.47
CA PHE A 240 17.59 8.07 -10.05
C PHE A 240 17.64 9.59 -10.18
N ALA A 241 16.60 10.17 -10.79
CA ALA A 241 16.38 11.62 -10.86
C ALA A 241 15.02 12.00 -10.23
N GLY A 242 14.88 13.26 -9.82
CA GLY A 242 13.62 13.80 -9.27
C GLY A 242 13.19 13.17 -7.95
N ILE A 243 11.91 12.76 -7.85
CA ILE A 243 11.34 12.17 -6.63
C ILE A 243 12.06 10.85 -6.26
N ARG A 244 12.44 10.05 -7.26
CA ARG A 244 13.19 8.80 -7.05
C ARG A 244 14.54 9.03 -6.36
N TYR A 245 15.22 10.12 -6.73
CA TYR A 245 16.49 10.50 -6.13
C TYR A 245 16.35 10.79 -4.64
N ILE A 246 15.33 11.59 -4.27
CA ILE A 246 15.05 11.93 -2.87
C ILE A 246 14.71 10.66 -2.08
N MET A 247 13.91 9.77 -2.66
CA MET A 247 13.49 8.52 -2.02
C MET A 247 14.65 7.55 -1.82
N TYR A 248 15.59 7.48 -2.76
CA TYR A 248 16.77 6.63 -2.66
C TYR A 248 17.81 7.17 -1.68
N ASN A 249 18.13 8.46 -1.76
CA ASN A 249 19.19 9.05 -0.94
C ASN A 249 18.72 9.36 0.50
N TRP A 250 17.43 9.65 0.69
CA TRP A 250 16.84 10.02 1.98
C TRP A 250 15.56 9.22 2.27
N PRO A 251 15.64 7.88 2.45
CA PRO A 251 14.47 7.02 2.57
C PRO A 251 13.60 7.35 3.78
N ILE A 252 14.22 7.69 4.93
CA ILE A 252 13.48 7.99 6.17
C ILE A 252 12.72 9.32 6.04
N PHE A 253 13.38 10.38 5.57
CA PHE A 253 12.75 11.69 5.43
C PHE A 253 11.62 11.67 4.40
N SER A 254 11.85 11.03 3.26
CA SER A 254 10.81 10.88 2.23
C SER A 254 9.61 10.06 2.73
N ALA A 255 9.85 8.99 3.49
CA ALA A 255 8.78 8.19 4.10
C ALA A 255 7.95 9.01 5.09
N ILE A 256 8.58 9.78 5.99
CA ILE A 256 7.87 10.62 6.96
C ILE A 256 6.98 11.65 6.25
N ILE A 257 7.52 12.34 5.23
CA ILE A 257 6.76 13.33 4.47
C ILE A 257 5.58 12.68 3.76
N ALA A 258 5.78 11.55 3.07
CA ALA A 258 4.72 10.87 2.32
C ALA A 258 3.64 10.25 3.23
N ILE A 259 4.03 9.64 4.35
CA ILE A 259 3.07 9.08 5.32
C ILE A 259 2.28 10.22 5.98
N SER A 260 2.93 11.34 6.30
CA SER A 260 2.27 12.54 6.85
C SER A 260 1.22 13.12 5.89
N THR A 261 1.56 13.28 4.60
CA THR A 261 0.60 13.81 3.61
C THR A 261 -0.56 12.84 3.39
N ASN A 262 -0.30 11.53 3.28
CA ASN A 262 -1.35 10.51 3.18
C ASN A 262 -2.26 10.52 4.41
N LEU A 263 -1.68 10.59 5.61
CA LEU A 263 -2.42 10.68 6.86
C LEU A 263 -3.31 11.93 6.89
N PHE A 264 -2.79 13.08 6.43
CA PHE A 264 -3.56 14.32 6.35
C PHE A 264 -4.79 14.18 5.45
N PHE A 265 -4.64 13.63 4.24
CA PHE A 265 -5.77 13.44 3.32
C PHE A 265 -6.79 12.43 3.84
N ILE A 266 -6.35 11.30 4.40
CA ILE A 266 -7.26 10.28 4.96
C ILE A 266 -8.01 10.86 6.17
N LEU A 267 -7.33 11.60 7.03
CA LEU A 267 -7.94 12.24 8.20
C LEU A 267 -8.95 13.32 7.76
N MET A 268 -8.63 14.12 6.73
CA MET A 268 -9.55 15.10 6.16
C MET A 268 -10.85 14.43 5.67
N ILE A 269 -10.75 13.35 4.90
CA ILE A 269 -11.92 12.60 4.42
C ILE A 269 -12.70 11.99 5.59
N PHE A 270 -12.01 11.44 6.59
CA PHE A 270 -12.65 10.88 7.77
C PHE A 270 -13.39 11.94 8.58
N LEU A 271 -12.84 13.14 8.75
CA LEU A 271 -13.51 14.26 9.43
C LEU A 271 -14.72 14.76 8.66
N LEU A 272 -14.63 14.86 7.33
CA LEU A 272 -15.78 15.23 6.49
C LEU A 272 -16.88 14.17 6.55
N SER A 273 -16.50 12.88 6.52
CA SER A 273 -17.42 11.75 6.68
C SER A 273 -18.09 11.78 8.06
N TRP A 274 -17.31 12.03 9.12
CA TRP A 274 -17.83 12.17 10.48
C TRP A 274 -18.77 13.38 10.60
N TYR A 275 -18.40 14.52 10.02
CA TYR A 275 -19.22 15.72 10.01
C TYR A 275 -20.57 15.45 9.33
N HIS A 276 -20.55 14.84 8.14
CA HIS A 276 -21.76 14.45 7.41
C HIS A 276 -22.61 13.44 8.19
N TRP A 277 -22.00 12.43 8.82
CA TRP A 277 -22.70 11.46 9.66
C TRP A 277 -23.28 12.09 10.93
N SER A 278 -22.60 13.07 11.52
CA SER A 278 -23.07 13.78 12.70
C SER A 278 -24.24 14.72 12.39
N ASP A 279 -24.25 15.31 11.19
CA ASP A 279 -25.36 16.13 10.69
C ASP A 279 -26.50 15.28 10.10
N ALA A 280 -26.57 13.98 10.43
CA ALA A 280 -27.61 13.05 10.03
C ALA A 280 -28.98 13.35 10.67
N ARG A 281 -29.47 14.58 10.51
CA ARG A 281 -30.90 14.93 10.51
C ARG A 281 -31.71 14.00 9.59
N TRP A 282 -31.08 13.46 8.55
CA TRP A 282 -31.65 12.45 7.66
C TRP A 282 -32.01 11.11 8.35
N LEU A 283 -31.23 10.65 9.34
CA LEU A 283 -31.59 9.45 10.10
C LEU A 283 -32.84 9.68 10.96
N ARG A 284 -33.00 10.87 11.53
CA ARG A 284 -34.22 11.28 12.25
C ARG A 284 -35.43 11.34 11.32
N SER A 285 -35.28 11.89 10.12
CA SER A 285 -36.40 11.97 9.16
C SER A 285 -36.83 10.59 8.65
N LEU A 286 -35.90 9.65 8.48
CA LEU A 286 -36.22 8.25 8.16
C LEU A 286 -36.97 7.55 9.29
N GLN A 287 -36.54 7.71 10.54
CA GLN A 287 -37.24 7.15 11.70
C GLN A 287 -38.67 7.72 11.84
N LEU A 288 -38.84 9.02 11.61
CA LEU A 288 -40.16 9.66 11.62
C LEU A 288 -41.06 9.13 10.49
N LYS A 289 -40.53 8.93 9.27
CA LYS A 289 -41.29 8.32 8.16
C LYS A 289 -41.71 6.88 8.48
N TYR A 290 -40.81 6.06 9.05
CA TYR A 290 -41.12 4.67 9.39
C TYR A 290 -42.19 4.56 10.49
N ASN A 291 -42.11 5.39 11.53
CA ASN A 291 -43.13 5.46 12.58
C ASN A 291 -44.48 5.97 12.04
N GLY A 292 -44.47 6.90 11.08
CA GLY A 292 -45.68 7.35 10.40
C GLY A 292 -46.38 6.24 9.62
N ILE A 293 -45.62 5.45 8.85
CA ILE A 293 -46.13 4.32 8.04
C ILE A 293 -46.67 3.19 8.93
N THR A 294 -45.98 2.86 10.01
CA THR A 294 -46.46 1.82 10.96
C THR A 294 -47.72 2.26 11.71
N ALA A 295 -47.82 3.55 12.06
CA ALA A 295 -49.02 4.10 12.68
C ALA A 295 -50.23 4.07 11.72
N THR A 296 -50.07 4.44 10.44
CA THR A 296 -51.17 4.33 9.45
C THR A 296 -51.58 2.88 9.20
N LEU A 297 -50.64 1.95 9.11
CA LEU A 297 -50.91 0.51 8.99
C LEU A 297 -51.64 -0.05 10.21
N GLN A 298 -51.30 0.40 11.42
CA GLN A 298 -51.99 -0.02 12.63
C GLN A 298 -53.40 0.60 12.75
N HIS A 299 -53.58 1.82 12.24
CA HIS A 299 -54.89 2.48 12.18
C HIS A 299 -55.83 1.86 11.14
N SER A 300 -55.31 1.40 9.99
CA SER A 300 -56.07 0.66 8.99
C SER A 300 -56.37 -0.77 9.45
N ALA A 301 -55.42 -1.46 10.11
CA ALA A 301 -55.65 -2.78 10.71
C ALA A 301 -56.68 -2.75 11.85
N SER A 302 -56.63 -1.74 12.72
CA SER A 302 -57.64 -1.57 13.79
C SER A 302 -59.02 -1.18 13.25
N LYS A 303 -59.11 -0.38 12.18
CA LYS A 303 -60.36 -0.14 11.46
C LYS A 303 -60.91 -1.41 10.81
N ALA A 304 -60.07 -2.23 10.19
CA ALA A 304 -60.48 -3.50 9.61
C ALA A 304 -60.95 -4.51 10.68
N LEU A 305 -60.29 -4.55 11.84
CA LEU A 305 -60.71 -5.36 12.98
C LEU A 305 -62.02 -4.87 13.60
N LEU A 306 -62.21 -3.56 13.75
CA LEU A 306 -63.48 -2.97 14.20
C LEU A 306 -64.61 -3.19 13.19
N SER A 307 -64.32 -3.10 11.89
CA SER A 307 -65.26 -3.44 10.82
C SER A 307 -65.64 -4.93 10.85
N SER A 308 -64.68 -5.84 11.08
CA SER A 308 -65.00 -7.27 11.24
C SER A 308 -65.81 -7.56 12.51
N LYS A 309 -65.63 -6.76 13.57
CA LYS A 309 -66.36 -6.90 14.84
C LYS A 309 -67.75 -6.26 14.81
N SER A 310 -67.97 -5.25 13.96
CA SER A 310 -69.31 -4.73 13.66
C SER A 310 -70.08 -5.62 12.69
N VAL A 311 -69.39 -6.37 11.82
CA VAL A 311 -70.02 -7.35 10.91
C VAL A 311 -70.49 -8.61 11.65
N SER A 312 -69.91 -8.98 12.80
CA SER A 312 -70.38 -10.12 13.59
C SER A 312 -71.63 -9.87 14.45
N LEU A 313 -72.34 -8.75 14.27
CA LEU A 313 -73.57 -8.41 15.01
C LEU A 313 -74.74 -8.00 14.11
N GLN A 314 -74.61 -8.16 12.81
CA GLN A 314 -75.72 -7.96 11.86
C GLN A 314 -75.65 -9.03 10.79
N ASP A 315 -76.27 -10.17 11.09
CA ASP A 315 -76.72 -11.09 10.07
C ASP A 315 -78.01 -10.56 9.41
N GLU A 316 -78.05 -10.76 8.10
CA GLU A 316 -79.17 -10.69 7.16
C GLU A 316 -79.61 -9.30 6.67
N GLU A 317 -79.03 -8.83 5.56
CA GLU A 317 -79.72 -8.85 4.25
C GLU A 317 -78.85 -8.26 3.11
N GLU A 318 -79.01 -8.90 1.95
CA GLU A 318 -78.68 -8.52 0.57
C GLU A 318 -77.23 -8.45 0.06
N LEU A 319 -77.09 -9.14 -1.07
CA LEU A 319 -75.89 -9.48 -1.82
C LEU A 319 -75.87 -8.61 -3.08
N GLY A 320 -74.86 -7.75 -3.22
CA GLY A 320 -74.64 -6.94 -4.42
C GLY A 320 -73.17 -6.57 -4.58
N PHE A 321 -72.55 -7.06 -5.65
CA PHE A 321 -71.22 -6.68 -6.15
C PHE A 321 -71.36 -6.39 -7.65
N PRO A 322 -70.41 -5.68 -8.29
CA PRO A 322 -69.74 -4.41 -7.94
C PRO A 322 -69.83 -3.38 -9.10
N ASP A 323 -69.39 -2.12 -8.90
CA ASP A 323 -68.55 -1.31 -9.85
C ASP A 323 -68.58 0.21 -9.60
N ASP A 324 -67.37 0.82 -9.71
CA ASP A 324 -66.94 2.22 -9.99
C ASP A 324 -67.52 3.40 -9.15
N ASP A 325 -66.82 4.49 -8.80
CA ASP A 325 -65.71 5.21 -9.46
C ASP A 325 -65.01 6.21 -8.47
N LYS A 326 -63.70 6.45 -8.71
CA LYS A 326 -62.84 7.64 -8.40
C LYS A 326 -62.91 8.44 -7.08
N SER A 327 -61.73 8.59 -6.44
CA SER A 327 -61.05 9.91 -6.35
C SER A 327 -59.58 9.85 -5.84
N HIS A 328 -58.68 10.35 -6.70
CA HIS A 328 -57.38 11.00 -6.47
C HIS A 328 -56.18 10.23 -5.88
N ILE A 329 -55.36 9.70 -6.80
CA ILE A 329 -53.90 9.64 -6.67
C ILE A 329 -53.31 10.50 -7.80
N SER A 330 -52.70 11.61 -7.40
CA SER A 330 -51.73 12.43 -8.14
C SER A 330 -50.80 12.95 -7.03
N ASP A 331 -49.47 12.77 -7.03
CA ASP A 331 -48.54 13.07 -8.10
C ASP A 331 -47.23 12.26 -8.00
N ILE A 332 -46.86 11.66 -9.14
CA ILE A 332 -45.59 11.82 -9.85
C ILE A 332 -44.31 11.30 -9.15
N ASP A 333 -43.93 10.09 -9.55
CA ASP A 333 -42.54 9.73 -9.81
C ASP A 333 -42.34 9.63 -11.34
N GLU A 334 -41.11 9.96 -11.76
CA GLU A 334 -40.41 9.58 -13.00
C GLU A 334 -40.02 10.76 -13.92
N TYR A 335 -38.77 11.23 -13.77
CA TYR A 335 -37.89 11.32 -14.93
C TYR A 335 -36.42 11.08 -14.56
N ASN A 336 -35.81 10.27 -15.43
CA ASN A 336 -34.52 9.64 -15.34
C ASN A 336 -33.43 10.47 -16.04
N ASP A 337 -32.18 10.15 -15.71
CA ASP A 337 -30.91 10.46 -16.38
C ASP A 337 -30.93 11.01 -17.82
N LYS A 338 -30.19 12.11 -18.04
CA LYS A 338 -29.08 12.29 -19.02
C LYS A 338 -28.94 13.75 -19.44
N GLU A 339 -27.84 14.40 -19.04
CA GLU A 339 -27.34 15.57 -19.75
C GLU A 339 -25.80 15.51 -19.80
N GLU A 340 -25.30 15.04 -20.94
CA GLU A 340 -23.93 15.27 -21.41
C GLU A 340 -24.03 15.63 -22.91
N GLU A 341 -23.43 16.78 -23.24
CA GLU A 341 -23.02 17.30 -24.55
C GLU A 341 -24.05 17.58 -25.67
N LYS A 342 -24.20 18.87 -26.02
CA LYS A 342 -23.68 19.43 -27.29
C LYS A 342 -23.96 20.94 -27.42
N GLU A 343 -22.92 21.73 -27.17
CA GLU A 343 -22.74 23.01 -27.85
C GLU A 343 -22.34 22.74 -29.30
N THR A 344 -23.14 23.17 -30.28
CA THR A 344 -22.65 23.75 -31.55
C THR A 344 -23.79 24.23 -32.46
N PHE A 345 -23.59 25.43 -33.01
CA PHE A 345 -24.08 25.95 -34.29
C PHE A 345 -25.53 26.46 -34.46
N LEU A 346 -25.67 27.79 -34.30
CA LEU A 346 -26.38 28.76 -35.15
C LEU A 346 -25.95 30.14 -34.63
N GLY A 347 -25.54 31.17 -35.36
CA GLY A 347 -25.50 31.47 -36.78
C GLY A 347 -25.14 32.96 -36.86
N ARG A 348 -24.01 33.25 -37.51
CA ARG A 348 -23.63 34.49 -38.22
C ARG A 348 -24.56 35.72 -38.07
N LYS A 349 -24.00 36.81 -37.52
CA LYS A 349 -24.28 38.18 -37.99
C LYS A 349 -23.08 39.10 -37.71
N ASP A 350 -22.64 39.76 -38.77
CA ASP A 350 -21.55 40.72 -38.84
C ASP A 350 -21.72 41.89 -37.85
N ILE A 351 -20.61 42.41 -37.30
CA ILE A 351 -20.30 43.85 -37.13
C ILE A 351 -18.78 43.98 -36.94
N SER A 352 -18.27 45.07 -37.52
CA SER A 352 -16.91 45.47 -37.83
C SER A 352 -16.19 46.25 -36.71
N LYS A 353 -14.87 46.44 -36.90
CA LYS A 353 -13.92 47.39 -36.24
C LYS A 353 -13.40 46.94 -34.86
N GLU A 354 -12.14 47.14 -34.44
CA GLU A 354 -11.00 47.96 -34.90
C GLU A 354 -9.74 47.50 -34.10
N SER A 355 -8.55 47.57 -34.73
CA SER A 355 -7.22 47.87 -34.14
C SER A 355 -6.89 47.50 -32.69
N PHE A 356 -5.92 46.60 -32.45
CA PHE A 356 -4.49 46.88 -32.25
C PHE A 356 -3.73 45.55 -32.04
#